data_AF-E8N2R3-F1
#
_entry.id   AF-E8N2R3-F1
#
_cell.length_a   1.000
_cell.length_b   1.000
_cell.length_c   1.000
_cell.angle_alpha   90.00
_cell.angle_beta   90.00
_cell.angle_gamma   90.00
#
_symmetry.space_group_name_H-M   'P 1'
#
loop_
_entity.id
_entity.type
_entity.pdbx_description
1 polymer ?
#
loop_
_entity_poly.entity_id
_entity_poly.type
_entity_poly.pdbx_seq_one_letter_code
_entity_poly.pdbx_strand_id
1 'polypeptide(L)'
;MSLFRDLFFKPYPASAHAEVTRLLDELVDIGKREDFLAERFTPGFNLQLRHIRAREIGERLNAIGGRALMEYAYRHVARKAGRVLADHLEYAWAEIGDWLR
;
A
#
# COMPACT_ATOMS: atom_id res chain seq x y z
N MET A 1 -0.44 18.58 1.24
CA MET A 1 -1.81 18.64 1.81
C MET A 1 -1.89 17.72 3.03
N SER A 2 -1.85 18.33 4.22
CA SER A 2 -2.17 17.87 5.58
C SER A 2 -1.64 16.52 6.11
N LEU A 3 -0.39 16.52 6.59
CA LEU A 3 0.22 15.50 7.47
C LEU A 3 -0.57 15.26 8.78
N PHE A 4 -1.34 16.26 9.23
CA PHE A 4 -2.06 16.20 10.50
C PHE A 4 -3.37 15.40 10.43
N ARG A 5 -3.95 15.21 9.22
CA ARG A 5 -5.27 14.58 9.09
C ARG A 5 -5.23 13.07 9.40
N ASP A 6 -4.10 12.40 9.15
CA ASP A 6 -3.93 10.96 9.39
C ASP A 6 -3.74 10.60 10.86
N LEU A 7 -3.27 11.54 11.67
CA LEU A 7 -3.10 11.32 13.12
C LEU A 7 -4.45 11.31 13.85
N PHE A 8 -5.42 12.09 13.36
CA PHE A 8 -6.72 12.27 14.01
C PHE A 8 -7.86 11.50 13.34
N PHE A 9 -7.70 11.07 12.08
CA PHE A 9 -8.74 10.33 11.36
C PHE A 9 -8.18 9.07 10.69
N LYS A 10 -8.41 7.93 11.34
CA LYS A 10 -8.17 6.61 10.75
C LYS A 10 -9.30 6.34 9.73
N PRO A 11 -9.00 6.16 8.42
CA PRO A 11 -10.03 5.99 7.38
C PRO A 11 -10.59 4.55 7.36
N TYR A 12 -10.85 3.97 8.53
CA TYR A 12 -11.32 2.60 8.70
C TYR A 12 -12.02 2.43 10.05
N PRO A 13 -13.01 1.52 10.16
CA PRO A 13 -13.69 1.25 11.42
C PRO A 13 -12.75 0.61 12.45
N ALA A 14 -13.03 0.81 13.74
CA ALA A 14 -12.23 0.25 14.83
C ALA A 14 -12.11 -1.28 14.78
N SER A 15 -13.14 -1.98 14.30
CA SER A 15 -13.15 -3.43 14.12
C SER A 15 -12.09 -3.93 13.12
N ALA A 16 -11.73 -3.12 12.12
CA ALA A 16 -10.72 -3.46 11.12
C ALA A 16 -9.29 -3.14 11.58
N HIS A 17 -9.10 -2.56 12.76
CA HIS A 17 -7.80 -2.03 13.20
C HIS A 17 -6.68 -3.08 13.23
N ALA A 18 -6.96 -4.27 13.75
CA ALA A 18 -5.97 -5.35 13.82
C ALA A 18 -5.55 -5.80 12.41
N GLU A 19 -6.52 -5.95 11.51
CA GLU A 19 -6.25 -6.35 10.13
C GLU A 19 -5.46 -5.27 9.38
N VAL A 20 -5.89 -4.02 9.44
CA VAL A 20 -5.22 -2.90 8.78
C VAL A 20 -3.79 -2.76 9.28
N THR A 21 -3.56 -2.84 10.59
CA THR A 21 -2.19 -2.76 11.15
C THR A 21 -1.31 -3.86 10.57
N ARG A 22 -1.79 -5.11 10.55
CA ARG A 22 -1.05 -6.24 9.98
C ARG A 22 -0.72 -6.03 8.50
N LEU A 23 -1.67 -5.53 7.71
CA LEU A 23 -1.47 -5.25 6.28
C LEU A 23 -0.44 -4.14 6.04
N LEU A 24 -0.43 -3.11 6.89
CA LEU A 24 0.55 -2.02 6.81
C LEU A 24 1.96 -2.49 7.14
N ASP A 25 2.11 -3.29 8.20
CA ASP A 25 3.39 -3.87 8.57
C ASP A 25 3.91 -4.79 7.46
N GLU A 26 3.04 -5.61 6.88
CA GLU A 26 3.35 -6.49 5.76
C GLU A 26 3.82 -5.71 4.51
N LEU A 27 3.19 -4.56 4.20
CA LEU A 27 3.66 -3.68 3.12
C LEU A 27 5.07 -3.13 3.39
N VAL A 28 5.36 -2.70 4.62
CA VAL A 28 6.68 -2.20 4.99
C VAL A 28 7.74 -3.30 4.85
N ASP A 29 7.41 -4.52 5.26
CA ASP A 29 8.30 -5.67 5.13
C ASP A 29 8.56 -6.04 3.67
N ILE A 30 7.53 -6.09 2.82
CA ILE A 30 7.67 -6.31 1.37
C ILE A 30 8.58 -5.23 0.76
N GLY A 31 8.28 -3.96 0.99
CA GLY A 31 9.06 -2.86 0.42
C GLY A 31 10.54 -2.91 0.80
N LYS A 32 10.87 -3.31 2.04
CA LYS A 32 12.26 -3.39 2.51
C LYS A 32 13.01 -4.63 2.02
N ARG A 33 12.31 -5.74 1.77
CA ARG A 33 12.94 -7.04 1.45
C ARG A 33 12.95 -7.35 -0.04
N GLU A 34 11.89 -6.98 -0.74
CA GLU A 34 11.59 -7.46 -2.09
C GLU A 34 11.33 -6.33 -3.09
N ASP A 35 11.04 -5.11 -2.61
CA ASP A 35 10.49 -4.01 -3.40
C ASP A 35 9.04 -4.30 -3.89
N PHE A 36 8.36 -3.29 -4.46
CA PHE A 36 7.01 -3.42 -5.00
C PHE A 36 6.99 -3.57 -6.53
N LEU A 37 8.11 -3.26 -7.18
CA LEU A 37 8.31 -3.42 -8.62
C LEU A 37 9.54 -4.29 -8.89
N ALA A 38 9.48 -5.06 -9.96
CA ALA A 38 10.63 -5.79 -10.47
C ALA A 38 11.12 -5.19 -11.79
N GLU A 39 12.42 -5.27 -12.05
CA GLU A 39 13.02 -4.84 -13.32
C GLU A 39 12.99 -5.94 -14.39
N ARG A 40 12.79 -7.19 -13.97
CA ARG A 40 12.75 -8.38 -14.82
C ARG A 40 11.75 -9.39 -14.27
N PHE A 41 11.42 -10.39 -15.07
CA PHE A 41 10.54 -11.48 -14.65
C PHE A 41 11.08 -12.14 -13.37
N THR A 42 10.32 -12.00 -12.29
CA THR A 42 10.69 -12.42 -10.94
C THR A 42 9.50 -13.13 -10.29
N PRO A 43 9.68 -14.31 -9.66
CA PRO A 43 8.61 -14.96 -8.90
C PRO A 43 8.02 -14.02 -7.85
N GLY A 44 6.70 -14.05 -7.66
CA GLY A 44 6.00 -13.14 -6.73
C GLY A 44 5.52 -11.82 -7.36
N PHE A 45 5.90 -11.56 -8.62
CA PHE A 45 5.45 -10.41 -9.40
C PHE A 45 4.54 -10.86 -10.55
N ASN A 46 3.58 -10.02 -10.92
CA ASN A 46 2.68 -10.29 -12.04
C ASN A 46 3.36 -9.99 -13.39
N LEU A 47 2.64 -10.19 -14.50
CA LEU A 47 3.16 -9.92 -15.86
C LEU A 47 3.52 -8.45 -16.11
N GLN A 48 2.98 -7.53 -15.31
CA GLN A 48 3.31 -6.10 -15.35
C GLN A 48 4.43 -5.74 -14.36
N LEU A 49 5.14 -6.74 -13.82
CA LEU A 49 6.24 -6.60 -12.87
C LEU A 49 5.86 -5.91 -11.56
N ARG A 50 4.59 -6.04 -11.15
CA ARG A 50 4.07 -5.51 -9.88
C ARG A 50 3.96 -6.62 -8.85
N HIS A 51 4.40 -6.37 -7.62
CA HIS A 51 4.38 -7.38 -6.56
C HIS A 51 2.95 -7.85 -6.28
N ILE A 52 2.68 -9.14 -6.44
CA ILE A 52 1.32 -9.72 -6.38
C ILE A 52 0.72 -9.47 -5.00
N ARG A 53 1.46 -9.84 -3.95
CA ARG A 53 0.98 -9.66 -2.57
C ARG A 53 0.69 -8.21 -2.20
N ALA A 54 1.57 -7.28 -2.59
CA ALA A 54 1.32 -5.86 -2.35
C ALA A 54 0.03 -5.38 -3.03
N ARG A 55 -0.28 -5.87 -4.24
CA ARG A 55 -1.54 -5.58 -4.92
C ARG A 55 -2.75 -6.17 -4.19
N GLU A 56 -2.68 -7.43 -3.73
CA GLU A 56 -3.75 -8.03 -2.92
C GLU A 56 -4.03 -7.23 -1.66
N ILE A 57 -2.98 -6.73 -0.99
CA ILE A 57 -3.12 -5.84 0.17
C ILE A 57 -3.82 -4.54 -0.26
N GLY A 58 -3.44 -3.96 -1.40
CA GLY A 58 -4.10 -2.77 -1.96
C GLY A 58 -5.60 -2.97 -2.18
N GLU A 59 -5.99 -4.09 -2.81
CA GLU A 59 -7.40 -4.46 -3.01
C GLU A 59 -8.14 -4.60 -1.67
N ARG A 60 -7.50 -5.22 -0.66
CA ARG A 60 -8.10 -5.38 0.66
C ARG A 60 -8.27 -4.04 1.39
N LEU A 61 -7.27 -3.16 1.32
CA LEU A 61 -7.35 -1.81 1.89
C LEU A 61 -8.43 -0.98 1.18
N ASN A 62 -8.53 -1.09 -0.14
CA ASN A 62 -9.60 -0.46 -0.92
C ASN A 62 -10.98 -0.96 -0.47
N ALA A 63 -11.14 -2.28 -0.25
CA ALA A 63 -12.40 -2.84 0.23
C ALA A 63 -12.79 -2.38 1.65
N ILE A 64 -11.81 -2.08 2.51
CA ILE A 64 -12.06 -1.66 3.92
C ILE A 64 -12.36 -0.16 4.02
N GLY A 65 -11.59 0.68 3.33
CA GLY A 65 -11.64 2.13 3.53
C GLY A 65 -11.47 2.94 2.24
N GLY A 66 -11.55 2.27 1.09
CA GLY A 66 -11.41 2.89 -0.23
C GLY A 66 -10.05 3.56 -0.43
N ARG A 67 -10.06 4.54 -1.34
CA ARG A 67 -8.90 5.38 -1.65
C ARG A 67 -8.29 6.05 -0.41
N ALA A 68 -9.09 6.50 0.56
CA ALA A 68 -8.59 7.17 1.75
C ALA A 68 -7.68 6.26 2.59
N LEU A 69 -8.02 4.98 2.72
CA LEU A 69 -7.16 4.01 3.41
C LEU A 69 -5.92 3.65 2.60
N MET A 70 -6.03 3.56 1.27
CA MET A 70 -4.86 3.37 0.42
C MET A 70 -3.88 4.56 0.54
N GLU A 71 -4.36 5.81 0.55
CA GLU A 71 -3.53 7.01 0.71
C GLU A 71 -2.86 7.06 2.10
N TYR A 72 -3.59 6.61 3.13
CA TYR A 72 -3.03 6.43 4.48
C TYR A 72 -1.90 5.39 4.49
N ALA A 73 -2.09 4.26 3.79
CA ALA A 73 -1.08 3.20 3.69
C ALA A 73 0.16 3.62 2.89
N TYR A 74 -0.01 4.29 1.75
CA TYR A 74 1.08 4.89 0.99
C TYR A 74 1.93 5.81 1.87
N ARG A 75 1.29 6.72 2.63
CA ARG A 75 1.98 7.61 3.56
C ARG A 75 2.63 6.86 4.72
N HIS A 76 2.09 5.72 5.13
CA HIS A 76 2.72 4.85 6.12
C HIS A 76 4.02 4.27 5.59
N VAL A 77 4.01 3.71 4.38
CA VAL A 77 5.19 3.15 3.71
C VAL A 77 6.24 4.24 3.44
N ALA A 78 5.84 5.42 2.96
CA ALA A 78 6.73 6.56 2.75
C ALA A 78 7.52 6.95 4.01
N ARG A 79 6.88 6.89 5.19
CA ARG A 79 7.51 7.18 6.48
C ARG A 79 8.42 6.05 7.00
N LYS A 80 8.09 4.80 6.71
CA LYS A 80 8.72 3.62 7.34
C LYS A 80 9.77 2.91 6.47
N ALA A 81 9.58 2.97 5.15
CA ALA A 81 10.44 2.35 4.14
C ALA A 81 11.13 3.39 3.25
N GLY A 82 10.58 4.61 3.15
CA GLY A 82 11.16 5.71 2.39
C GLY A 82 10.35 6.06 1.14
N ARG A 83 10.62 7.24 0.58
CA ARG A 83 9.82 7.81 -0.51
C ARG A 83 9.90 7.01 -1.81
N VAL A 84 11.09 6.53 -2.18
CA VAL A 84 11.29 5.74 -3.40
C VAL A 84 10.41 4.49 -3.40
N LEU A 85 10.43 3.73 -2.30
CA LEU A 85 9.60 2.54 -2.16
C LEU A 85 8.10 2.87 -2.11
N ALA A 86 7.71 4.00 -1.54
CA ALA A 86 6.32 4.45 -1.61
C ALA A 86 5.90 4.75 -3.05
N ASP A 87 6.74 5.41 -3.84
CA ASP A 87 6.45 5.69 -5.25
C ASP A 87 6.34 4.38 -6.04
N HIS A 88 7.19 3.38 -5.78
CA HIS A 88 7.04 2.04 -6.35
C HIS A 88 5.71 1.38 -5.97
N LEU A 89 5.28 1.51 -4.71
CA LEU A 89 3.98 1.03 -4.25
C LEU A 89 2.82 1.72 -4.96
N GLU A 90 2.91 3.04 -5.17
CA GLU A 90 1.91 3.82 -5.90
C GLU A 90 1.71 3.26 -7.31
N TYR A 91 2.79 2.98 -8.04
CA TYR A 91 2.73 2.31 -9.35
C TYR A 91 2.24 0.86 -9.25
N ALA A 92 2.68 0.11 -8.24
CA ALA A 92 2.23 -1.26 -8.03
C ALA A 92 0.72 -1.34 -7.83
N TRP A 93 0.09 -0.32 -7.25
CA TRP A 93 -1.35 -0.19 -7.03
C TRP A 93 -2.13 0.46 -8.17
N ALA A 94 -1.49 0.80 -9.29
CA ALA A 94 -2.22 1.29 -10.46
C ALA A 94 -3.39 0.36 -10.81
N GLU A 95 -4.54 0.97 -11.12
CA GLU A 95 -5.79 0.31 -11.53
C GLU A 95 -6.56 -0.40 -10.40
N ILE A 96 -6.16 -0.25 -9.13
CA ILE A 96 -6.92 -0.75 -7.98
C ILE A 96 -7.96 0.31 -7.57
N GLY A 97 -9.25 0.00 -7.72
CA GLY A 97 -10.33 0.93 -7.38
C GLY A 97 -10.21 2.28 -8.10
N ASP A 98 -10.16 3.37 -7.32
CA ASP A 98 -9.98 4.75 -7.81
C ASP A 98 -8.53 5.25 -7.64
N TRP A 99 -7.57 4.34 -7.48
CA TRP A 99 -6.15 4.65 -7.37
C TRP A 99 -5.56 4.98 -8.75
N LEU A 100 -4.98 6.18 -8.89
CA LEU A 100 -4.42 6.71 -10.14
C LEU A 100 -5.39 6.69 -11.35
N ARG A 101 -6.69 6.85 -11.09
CA ARG A 101 -7.70 7.15 -12.12
C ARG A 101 -7.86 8.64 -12.35
#